data_AF-A0A661B472-F1
#
_entry.id   AF-A0A661B472-F1
#
_cell.length_a   1.000
_cell.length_b   1.000
_cell.length_c   1.000
_cell.angle_alpha   90.00
_cell.angle_beta   90.00
_cell.angle_gamma   90.00
#
_symmetry.space_group_name_H-M   'P 1'
#
loop_
_entity.id
_entity.type
_entity.pdbx_description
1 polymer ?
#
loop_
_entity_poly.entity_id
_entity_poly.type
_entity_poly.pdbx_seq_one_letter_code
_entity_poly.pdbx_strand_id
1 'polypeptide(L)'
;MTDNVESVTIAFCPFCKRKHTYEIRVERSKRKTNKKTVPRRKTVTKAFTCPNTGEVFNCAFVLSEEADSEISSVEVIGPTKAPFPGRKAKTDTDIEEKHP
;
A
#
# COMPACT_ATOMS: atom_id res chain seq x y z
N MET A 1 2.70 -15.18 15.66
CA MET A 1 2.13 -14.77 14.36
C MET A 1 3.28 -14.65 13.36
N THR A 2 3.00 -14.73 12.06
CA THR A 2 4.01 -14.45 11.02
C THR A 2 3.58 -13.22 10.24
N ASP A 3 4.39 -12.16 10.36
CA ASP A 3 4.27 -10.95 9.56
C ASP A 3 4.96 -11.17 8.22
N ASN A 4 4.20 -11.12 7.14
CA ASN A 4 4.74 -11.19 5.78
C ASN A 4 4.57 -9.84 5.11
N VAL A 5 5.65 -9.32 4.52
CA VAL A 5 5.58 -8.14 3.66
C VAL A 5 5.33 -8.61 2.23
N GLU A 6 4.23 -8.15 1.66
CA GLU A 6 3.81 -8.47 0.30
C GLU A 6 3.69 -7.19 -0.53
N SER A 7 3.68 -7.34 -1.86
CA SER A 7 3.48 -6.22 -2.77
C SER A 7 2.13 -6.32 -3.46
N VAL A 8 1.39 -5.21 -3.48
CA VAL A 8 0.12 -5.08 -4.20
C VAL A 8 0.24 -4.00 -5.26
N THR A 9 -0.25 -4.32 -6.45
CA THR A 9 -0.24 -3.40 -7.58
C THR A 9 -1.63 -2.86 -7.83
N ILE A 10 -1.80 -1.55 -7.71
CA ILE A 10 -3.01 -0.84 -8.13
C ILE A 10 -2.79 -0.39 -9.58
N ALA A 11 -3.47 -1.05 -10.52
CA ALA A 11 -3.32 -0.80 -11.95
C ALA A 11 -3.74 0.63 -12.35
N PHE A 12 -4.75 1.18 -11.66
CA PHE A 12 -5.32 2.48 -11.99
C PHE A 12 -5.60 3.30 -10.74
N CYS A 13 -4.71 4.26 -10.46
CA CYS A 13 -4.97 5.28 -9.44
C CYS A 13 -6.10 6.22 -9.90
N PRO A 14 -7.15 6.43 -9.09
CA PRO A 14 -8.25 7.30 -9.48
C PRO A 14 -7.84 8.76 -9.68
N PHE A 15 -6.74 9.20 -9.05
CA PHE A 15 -6.27 10.59 -9.11
C PHE A 15 -5.27 10.84 -10.25
N CYS A 16 -4.17 10.09 -10.31
CA CYS A 16 -3.14 10.34 -11.33
C CYS A 16 -3.22 9.44 -12.56
N LYS A 17 -4.19 8.50 -12.60
CA LYS A 17 -4.44 7.58 -13.72
C LYS A 17 -3.25 6.67 -14.07
N ARG A 18 -2.29 6.52 -13.16
CA ARG A 18 -1.10 5.66 -13.32
C ARG A 18 -1.20 4.42 -12.44
N LYS A 19 -0.37 3.44 -12.79
CA LYS A 19 -0.11 2.23 -12.02
C LYS A 19 0.81 2.54 -10.84
N HIS A 20 0.50 1.99 -9.67
CA HIS A 20 1.32 2.09 -8.46
C HIS A 20 1.49 0.74 -7.79
N THR A 21 2.67 0.51 -7.23
CA THR A 21 2.95 -0.66 -6.39
C THR A 21 3.09 -0.19 -4.95
N TYR A 22 2.47 -0.93 -4.04
CA TYR A 22 2.47 -0.66 -2.61
C TYR A 22 2.99 -1.88 -1.87
N GLU A 23 3.69 -1.64 -0.77
CA GLU A 23 4.01 -2.65 0.21
C GLU A 23 2.88 -2.74 1.24
N ILE A 24 2.46 -3.97 1.51
CA ILE A 24 1.47 -4.28 2.52
C ILE A 24 2.08 -5.26 3.52
N ARG A 25 1.76 -5.09 4.80
CA ARG A 25 2.03 -6.07 5.84
C ARG A 25 0.77 -6.92 6.01
N VAL A 26 0.92 -8.22 5.80
CA VAL A 26 -0.16 -9.20 5.98
C VAL A 26 0.19 -10.05 7.20
N GLU A 27 -0.66 -9.96 8.21
CA GLU A 27 -0.56 -10.81 9.39
C GLU A 27 -1.40 -12.07 9.15
N ARG A 28 -0.78 -13.24 9.35
CA ARG A 28 -1.44 -14.54 9.21
C ARG A 28 -1.44 -15.30 10.52
N SER A 29 -2.58 -15.93 10.83
CA SER A 29 -2.75 -16.83 11.97
C SER A 29 -2.98 -18.25 11.51
N LYS A 30 -2.44 -19.23 12.27
CA LYS A 30 -2.67 -20.65 11.98
C LYS A 30 -4.13 -21.01 12.21
N ARG A 31 -4.73 -21.70 11.25
CA ARG A 31 -6.06 -22.25 11.39
C ARG A 31 -6.02 -23.58 12.13
N LYS A 32 -6.76 -23.68 13.25
CA LYS A 32 -6.96 -24.97 13.92
C LYS A 32 -8.05 -25.74 13.19
N THR A 33 -7.70 -26.45 12.11
CA THR A 33 -8.67 -27.28 11.38
C THR A 33 -8.14 -28.68 11.10
N ASN A 34 -8.88 -29.70 11.55
CA ASN A 34 -8.63 -31.14 11.34
C ASN A 34 -9.14 -31.66 9.97
N LYS A 35 -9.45 -30.78 9.02
CA LYS A 35 -10.01 -31.13 7.70
C LYS A 35 -9.14 -30.53 6.60
N LYS A 36 -9.01 -31.24 5.47
CA LYS A 36 -8.34 -30.74 4.25
C LYS A 36 -8.97 -29.40 3.85
N THR A 37 -8.26 -28.32 4.11
CA THR A 37 -8.66 -26.96 3.77
C THR A 37 -8.19 -26.62 2.36
N VAL A 38 -9.07 -25.98 1.59
CA VAL A 38 -8.77 -25.53 0.23
C VAL A 38 -8.30 -24.07 0.31
N PRO A 39 -7.29 -23.65 -0.47
CA PRO A 39 -6.91 -22.24 -0.58
C PRO A 39 -8.12 -21.36 -0.89
N ARG A 40 -8.23 -20.20 -0.22
CA ARG A 40 -9.33 -19.26 -0.42
C ARG A 40 -8.82 -17.92 -0.91
N ARG A 41 -9.70 -17.14 -1.51
CA ARG A 41 -9.43 -15.75 -1.90
C ARG A 41 -10.21 -14.83 -0.98
N LYS A 42 -9.53 -13.88 -0.35
CA LYS A 42 -10.12 -12.88 0.53
C LYS A 42 -10.00 -11.51 -0.11
N THR A 43 -11.13 -10.85 -0.32
CA THR A 43 -11.18 -9.46 -0.76
C THR A 43 -11.00 -8.56 0.44
N VAL A 44 -10.04 -7.64 0.37
CA VAL A 44 -9.73 -6.68 1.42
C VAL A 44 -9.78 -5.28 0.85
N THR A 45 -10.45 -4.36 1.56
CA THR A 45 -10.48 -2.94 1.21
C THR A 45 -9.58 -2.17 2.18
N LYS A 46 -8.65 -1.38 1.64
CA LYS A 46 -7.78 -0.49 2.43
C LYS A 46 -7.65 0.87 1.79
N ALA A 47 -7.26 1.84 2.61
CA ALA A 47 -6.88 3.17 2.16
C ALA A 47 -5.44 3.13 1.60
N PHE A 48 -5.24 3.79 0.47
CA PHE A 48 -3.97 3.96 -0.22
C PHE A 48 -3.74 5.45 -0.48
N THR A 49 -2.48 5.88 -0.42
CA THR A 49 -2.10 7.25 -0.74
C THR A 49 -1.48 7.30 -2.14
N CYS A 50 -1.96 8.17 -3.01
CA CYS A 50 -1.38 8.39 -4.32
C CYS A 50 0.02 9.00 -4.18
N PRO A 51 1.11 8.36 -4.66
CA PRO A 51 2.46 8.89 -4.55
C PRO A 51 2.68 10.17 -5.36
N ASN A 52 1.85 10.45 -6.37
CA ASN A 52 2.00 11.63 -7.23
C ASN A 52 1.27 12.86 -6.69
N THR A 53 0.06 12.68 -6.16
CA THR A 53 -0.82 13.78 -5.73
C THR A 53 -0.90 13.92 -4.21
N GLY A 54 -0.57 12.87 -3.44
CA GLY A 54 -0.76 12.85 -1.99
C GLY A 54 -2.20 12.53 -1.54
N GLU A 55 -3.13 12.39 -2.50
CA GLU A 55 -4.54 12.11 -2.22
C GLU A 55 -4.77 10.68 -1.75
N VAL A 56 -5.70 10.50 -0.79
CA VAL A 56 -6.04 9.18 -0.23
C VAL A 56 -7.27 8.61 -0.92
N PHE A 57 -7.23 7.32 -1.28
CA PHE A 57 -8.35 6.59 -1.86
C PHE A 57 -8.50 5.20 -1.26
N ASN A 58 -9.73 4.69 -1.21
CA ASN A 58 -9.99 3.30 -0.85
C ASN A 58 -9.91 2.41 -2.09
N CYS A 59 -9.23 1.26 -1.97
CA CYS A 59 -9.16 0.27 -3.02
C CYS A 59 -9.34 -1.14 -2.45
N ALA A 60 -10.10 -1.96 -3.16
CA ALA A 60 -10.28 -3.38 -2.86
C ALA A 60 -9.28 -4.21 -3.68
N PHE A 61 -8.62 -5.16 -3.02
CA PHE A 61 -7.71 -6.11 -3.65
C PHE A 61 -7.92 -7.51 -3.08
N VAL A 62 -7.48 -8.52 -3.82
CA VAL A 62 -7.66 -9.92 -3.46
C VAL A 62 -6.33 -10.48 -2.94
N LEU A 63 -6.37 -11.04 -1.73
CA LEU A 63 -5.28 -11.81 -1.16
C LEU A 63 -5.63 -13.30 -1.16
N SER A 64 -4.61 -14.14 -1.32
CA SER A 64 -4.77 -15.59 -1.20
C SER A 64 -4.57 -16.00 0.26
N GLU A 65 -5.53 -16.73 0.80
CA GLU A 65 -5.43 -17.43 2.09
C GLU A 65 -4.98 -18.87 1.82
N GLU A 66 -3.94 -19.30 2.54
CA GLU A 66 -3.45 -20.67 2.45
C GLU A 66 -4.42 -21.63 3.16
N ALA A 67 -4.19 -22.92 2.99
CA ALA A 67 -5.05 -23.93 3.60
C ALA A 67 -4.98 -23.89 5.14
N ASP A 68 -3.78 -23.70 5.68
CA ASP A 68 -3.45 -23.77 7.10
C ASP A 68 -3.26 -22.40 7.77
N SER A 69 -3.36 -21.32 7.00
CA SER A 69 -3.23 -19.95 7.48
C SER A 69 -4.39 -19.06 7.02
N GLU A 70 -4.92 -18.23 7.91
CA GLU A 70 -5.94 -17.23 7.60
C GLU A 70 -5.37 -15.83 7.80
N ILE A 71 -5.88 -14.85 7.04
CA ILE A 71 -5.42 -13.47 7.14
C ILE A 71 -6.12 -12.81 8.33
N SER A 72 -5.36 -12.51 9.39
CA SER A 72 -5.86 -11.84 10.59
C SER A 72 -5.89 -10.32 10.41
N SER A 73 -4.84 -9.74 9.82
CA SER A 73 -4.72 -8.30 9.61
C SER A 73 -4.00 -7.95 8.31
N VAL A 74 -4.27 -6.75 7.80
CA VAL A 74 -3.61 -6.18 6.63
C VAL A 74 -3.38 -4.69 6.87
N GLU A 75 -2.15 -4.24 6.68
CA GLU A 75 -1.73 -2.85 6.81
C GLU A 75 -1.03 -2.40 5.53
N VAL A 76 -1.30 -1.17 5.06
CA VAL A 76 -0.60 -0.59 3.91
C VAL A 76 0.58 0.21 4.45
N ILE A 77 1.80 -0.22 4.13
CA ILE A 77 3.04 0.43 4.58
C ILE A 77 3.27 1.70 3.77
N GLY A 78 3.09 1.61 2.45
CA GLY A 78 3.29 2.74 1.55
C GLY A 78 3.66 2.31 0.13
N PRO A 79 3.86 3.27 -0.78
CA PRO A 79 4.29 2.98 -2.14
C PRO A 79 5.73 2.45 -2.16
N THR A 80 5.95 1.33 -2.85
CA THR A 80 7.30 0.83 -3.15
C THR A 80 7.93 1.84 -4.10
N LYS A 81 8.92 2.61 -3.64
CA LYS A 81 9.52 3.70 -4.40
C LYS A 81 9.81 3.28 -5.85
N ALA A 82 9.07 3.84 -6.80
CA ALA A 82 9.59 4.08 -8.15
C ALA A 82 10.25 5.47 -8.11
N PRO A 83 11.41 5.66 -8.74
CA PRO A 83 12.22 6.87 -8.59
C PRO A 83 11.42 8.09 -9.02
N PHE A 84 11.41 9.15 -8.21
CA PHE A 84 11.00 10.47 -8.67
C PHE A 84 12.15 11.07 -9.50
N PRO A 85 12.02 11.29 -10.82
CA PRO A 85 12.77 12.36 -11.45
C PRO A 85 12.02 13.66 -11.15
N GLY A 86 12.57 14.47 -10.24
CA GLY A 86 12.31 15.90 -10.18
C GLY A 86 11.03 16.35 -9.47
N ARG A 87 11.09 16.49 -8.15
CA ARG A 87 10.64 17.73 -7.52
C ARG A 87 11.86 18.34 -6.85
N LYS A 88 12.52 19.28 -7.53
CA LYS A 88 13.31 20.27 -6.78
C LYS A 88 12.30 21.00 -5.92
N ALA A 89 12.45 20.89 -4.60
CA ALA A 89 11.84 21.83 -3.69
C ALA A 89 12.34 23.21 -4.11
N LYS A 90 11.49 23.99 -4.78
CA LYS A 90 11.64 25.44 -4.78
C LYS A 90 11.23 25.85 -3.38
N THR A 91 12.21 25.94 -2.48
CA THR A 91 12.05 26.79 -1.32
C THR A 91 12.02 28.21 -1.87
N ASP A 92 10.81 28.70 -2.10
CA ASP A 92 10.53 30.12 -2.19
C ASP A 92 10.91 30.70 -0.82
N THR A 93 11.98 31.47 -0.77
CA THR A 93 12.25 32.33 0.37
C THR A 93 12.70 33.65 -0.19
N ASP A 94 11.69 34.38 -0.64
CA ASP A 94 11.68 35.82 -0.68
C ASP A 94 11.86 36.32 0.76
N ILE A 95 13.04 36.86 1.06
CA ILE A 95 13.24 37.79 2.17
C ILE A 95 14.00 38.97 1.57
N GLU A 96 13.24 39.99 1.16
CA GLU A 96 13.65 41.38 1.32
C GLU A 96 14.19 41.56 2.75
N GLU A 97 15.45 41.93 2.92
CA GLU A 97 15.75 43.01 3.86
C GLU A 97 16.83 43.91 3.29
N LYS A 98 16.39 45.15 3.17
CA LYS A 98 17.04 46.36 2.74
C LYS A 98 17.63 47.04 3.98
N HIS A 99 18.73 47.76 3.77
CA HIS A 99 19.28 48.86 4.58
C HIS A 99 20.21 48.52 5.75
N PRO A 100 21.04 49.48 6.18
CA PRO A 100 21.92 50.39 5.41
C PRO A 100 23.39 50.29 5.83
#